data_AF-A0A7S1REM8-F1
#
_entry.id   AF-A0A7S1REM8-F1
#
_cell.length_a   1.000
_cell.length_b   1.000
_cell.length_c   1.000
_cell.angle_alpha   90.00
_cell.angle_beta   90.00
_cell.angle_gamma   90.00
#
_symmetry.space_group_name_H-M   'P 1'
#
loop_
_entity.id
_entity.type
_entity.pdbx_description
1 polymer ?
#
loop_
_entity_poly.entity_id
_entity_poly.type
_entity_poly.pdbx_seq_one_letter_code
_entity_poly.pdbx_strand_id
1 'polypeptide(L)'
;MCADHGVVWFLNLVLSYVFPCIPWELFFFVPWTFAIMAHCVAKNPKGTVGTIGHLILFLTLFAGVYGGLAHPLGLIQAFDTLGGGDGICVVHPPPMGAVPFKLYYGYNRHPWCNLLALHVIFVSLVGWWFLFQLCSDRAAARKAGWLIMRPDAEARLLYKRCAVWFTVVGLSQAAPYFGAIYAIDDEKGGYSKRPFTPALVENAAAWSWILGGLYFTIRWSCSSTYAVSTAPEADKVQEIT
;
A
#
# COMPACT_ATOMS: atom_id res chain seq x y z
N MET A 1 18.20 22.67 -25.60
CA MET A 1 17.91 21.59 -24.63
C MET A 1 16.40 21.59 -24.34
N CYS A 2 15.56 21.13 -25.27
CA CYS A 2 14.10 21.35 -25.20
C CYS A 2 13.23 20.10 -25.44
N ALA A 3 13.81 18.89 -25.49
CA ALA A 3 13.04 17.66 -25.75
C ALA A 3 12.73 16.85 -24.47
N ASP A 4 13.48 17.03 -23.37
CA ASP A 4 13.38 16.16 -22.19
C ASP A 4 12.21 16.50 -21.23
N HIS A 5 11.53 17.63 -21.42
CA HIS A 5 10.43 18.02 -20.53
C HIS A 5 9.05 17.49 -20.96
N GLY A 6 8.88 17.00 -22.20
CA GLY A 6 7.56 16.60 -22.71
C GLY A 6 6.96 15.39 -22.01
N VAL A 7 7.78 14.36 -21.76
CA VAL A 7 7.33 13.13 -21.07
C VAL A 7 7.05 13.40 -19.60
N VAL A 8 7.93 14.13 -18.92
CA VAL A 8 7.76 14.53 -17.51
C VAL A 8 6.50 15.40 -17.35
N TRP A 9 6.24 16.29 -18.30
CA TRP A 9 5.04 17.13 -18.32
C TRP A 9 3.75 16.33 -18.56
N PHE A 10 3.77 15.39 -19.50
CA PHE A 10 2.63 14.50 -19.75
C PHE A 10 2.31 13.62 -18.53
N LEU A 11 3.33 13.04 -17.90
CA LEU A 11 3.16 12.29 -16.65
C LEU A 11 2.59 13.18 -15.54
N ASN A 12 3.11 14.40 -15.41
CA ASN A 12 2.59 15.39 -14.46
C ASN A 12 1.11 15.73 -14.71
N LEU A 13 0.71 15.88 -15.98
CA LEU A 13 -0.67 16.11 -16.37
C LEU A 13 -1.56 14.93 -15.95
N VAL A 14 -1.18 13.70 -16.30
CA VAL A 14 -1.96 12.49 -15.96
C VAL A 14 -2.13 12.35 -14.45
N LEU A 15 -1.06 12.50 -13.67
CA LEU A 15 -1.13 12.43 -12.21
C LEU A 15 -2.07 13.49 -11.62
N SER A 16 -2.05 14.71 -12.16
CA SER A 16 -2.94 15.79 -11.71
C SER A 16 -4.44 15.48 -11.86
N TYR A 17 -4.82 14.57 -12.78
CA TYR A 17 -6.21 14.12 -12.99
C TYR A 17 -6.57 12.87 -12.17
N VAL A 18 -5.61 11.97 -11.96
CA VAL A 18 -5.85 10.69 -11.27
C VAL A 18 -5.96 10.87 -9.76
N PHE A 19 -5.06 11.65 -9.14
CA PHE A 19 -5.00 11.80 -7.69
C PHE A 19 -6.25 12.40 -7.04
N PRO A 20 -6.91 13.43 -7.63
CA PRO A 20 -8.19 13.88 -7.14
C PRO A 20 -9.22 12.75 -7.11
N CYS A 21 -9.25 11.88 -8.13
CA CYS A 21 -10.26 10.83 -8.28
C CYS A 21 -10.19 9.68 -7.28
N ILE A 22 -9.20 9.66 -6.38
CA ILE A 22 -9.07 8.62 -5.36
C ILE A 22 -10.14 8.85 -4.27
N PRO A 23 -11.03 7.86 -4.02
CA PRO A 23 -12.06 7.97 -2.99
C PRO A 23 -11.45 7.67 -1.61
N TRP A 24 -10.80 8.66 -1.00
CA TRP A 24 -10.10 8.53 0.28
C TRP A 24 -10.99 7.99 1.41
N GLU A 25 -12.28 8.30 1.37
CA GLU A 25 -13.29 7.80 2.29
C GLU A 25 -13.40 6.27 2.23
N LEU A 26 -13.32 5.69 1.03
CA LEU A 26 -13.31 4.23 0.85
C LEU A 26 -11.99 3.64 1.34
N PHE A 27 -10.87 4.33 1.09
CA PHE A 27 -9.56 3.88 1.53
C PHE A 27 -9.48 3.76 3.05
N PHE A 28 -10.14 4.64 3.80
CA PHE A 28 -10.24 4.53 5.25
C PHE A 28 -10.72 3.14 5.71
N PHE A 29 -11.70 2.54 5.03
CA PHE A 29 -12.30 1.28 5.45
C PHE A 29 -11.55 0.03 4.99
N VAL A 30 -10.67 0.15 3.99
CA VAL A 30 -10.02 -1.01 3.36
C VAL A 30 -9.34 -1.95 4.37
N PRO A 31 -8.46 -1.50 5.29
CA PRO A 31 -7.80 -2.41 6.22
C PRO A 31 -8.80 -3.17 7.11
N TRP A 32 -9.88 -2.50 7.51
CA TRP A 32 -10.92 -3.06 8.36
C TRP A 32 -11.81 -4.05 7.62
N THR A 33 -12.12 -3.80 6.35
CA THR A 33 -12.84 -4.79 5.52
C THR A 33 -12.03 -6.09 5.43
N PHE A 34 -10.72 -6.01 5.19
CA PHE A 34 -9.86 -7.20 5.22
C PHE A 34 -9.83 -7.88 6.59
N ALA A 35 -9.80 -7.12 7.69
CA ALA A 35 -9.79 -7.66 9.04
C ALA A 35 -11.10 -8.39 9.37
N ILE A 36 -12.24 -7.79 9.02
CA ILE A 36 -13.58 -8.38 9.17
C ILE A 36 -13.68 -9.65 8.35
N MET A 37 -13.29 -9.61 7.07
CA MET A 37 -13.38 -10.78 6.20
C MET A 37 -12.47 -11.92 6.69
N ALA A 38 -11.23 -11.63 7.11
CA ALA A 38 -10.34 -12.63 7.69
C ALA A 38 -10.91 -13.26 8.98
N HIS A 39 -11.56 -12.46 9.83
CA HIS A 39 -12.22 -12.93 11.04
C HIS A 39 -13.46 -13.79 10.76
N CYS A 40 -14.28 -13.40 9.79
CA CYS A 40 -15.45 -14.17 9.36
C CYS A 40 -15.05 -15.56 8.85
N VAL A 41 -13.96 -15.65 8.08
CA VAL A 41 -13.44 -16.95 7.61
C VAL A 41 -12.95 -17.80 8.78
N ALA A 42 -12.23 -17.19 9.74
CA ALA A 42 -11.74 -17.91 10.92
C ALA A 42 -12.88 -18.51 11.77
N LYS A 43 -14.04 -17.83 11.86
CA LYS A 43 -15.19 -18.32 12.63
C LYS A 43 -16.04 -19.35 11.88
N ASN A 44 -16.18 -19.23 10.55
CA ASN A 44 -17.07 -20.06 9.74
C ASN A 44 -16.36 -20.61 8.48
N PRO A 45 -15.39 -21.54 8.64
CA PRO A 45 -14.60 -22.05 7.53
C PRO A 45 -15.42 -22.82 6.48
N LYS A 46 -16.51 -23.48 6.89
CA LYS A 46 -17.39 -24.25 5.98
C LYS A 46 -18.21 -23.37 5.02
N GLY A 47 -18.53 -22.13 5.42
CA GLY A 47 -19.33 -21.20 4.61
C GLY A 47 -18.48 -20.25 3.75
N THR A 48 -17.15 -20.36 3.82
CA THR A 48 -16.21 -19.40 3.22
C THR A 48 -15.06 -20.08 2.49
N VAL A 49 -15.33 -21.27 1.93
CA VAL A 49 -14.36 -22.06 1.18
C VAL A 49 -13.81 -21.23 0.02
N GLY A 50 -12.49 -21.02 0.01
CA GLY A 50 -11.78 -20.24 -1.00
C GLY A 50 -11.72 -18.73 -0.74
N THR A 51 -12.42 -18.18 0.25
CA THR A 51 -12.47 -16.72 0.48
C THR A 51 -11.10 -16.14 0.84
N ILE A 52 -10.29 -16.79 1.68
CA ILE A 52 -8.94 -16.28 2.02
C ILE A 52 -8.03 -16.26 0.79
N GLY A 53 -8.03 -17.31 -0.04
CA GLY A 53 -7.28 -17.33 -1.29
C GLY A 53 -7.65 -16.17 -2.23
N HIS A 54 -8.95 -15.88 -2.37
CA HIS A 54 -9.40 -14.71 -3.15
C HIS A 54 -8.95 -13.38 -2.53
N LEU A 55 -8.95 -13.24 -1.20
CA LEU A 55 -8.46 -12.03 -0.53
C LEU A 55 -6.97 -11.84 -0.73
N ILE A 56 -6.19 -12.91 -0.64
CA ILE A 56 -4.75 -12.89 -0.91
C ILE A 56 -4.51 -12.47 -2.35
N LEU A 57 -5.19 -13.09 -3.31
CA LEU A 57 -5.06 -12.77 -4.74
C LEU A 57 -5.45 -11.32 -5.01
N PHE A 58 -6.61 -10.89 -4.50
CA PHE A 58 -7.11 -9.54 -4.67
C PHE A 58 -6.13 -8.51 -4.10
N LEU A 59 -5.67 -8.70 -2.85
CA LEU A 59 -4.69 -7.80 -2.25
C LEU A 59 -3.38 -7.76 -3.04
N THR A 60 -2.92 -8.92 -3.52
CA THR A 60 -1.66 -9.04 -4.24
C THR A 60 -1.73 -8.39 -5.62
N LEU A 61 -2.85 -8.56 -6.32
CA LEU A 61 -3.11 -7.89 -7.58
C LEU A 61 -3.29 -6.38 -7.37
N PHE A 62 -4.07 -5.98 -6.37
CA PHE A 62 -4.29 -4.57 -6.06
C PHE A 62 -2.96 -3.87 -5.71
N ALA A 63 -2.21 -4.40 -4.74
CA ALA A 63 -0.92 -3.87 -4.34
C ALA A 63 0.11 -3.92 -5.49
N GLY A 64 0.11 -4.99 -6.27
CA GLY A 64 1.00 -5.14 -7.43
C GLY A 64 0.70 -4.17 -8.57
N VAL A 65 -0.56 -3.91 -8.88
CA VAL A 65 -0.96 -2.96 -9.93
C VAL A 65 -0.83 -1.52 -9.42
N TYR A 66 -1.43 -1.22 -8.28
CA TYR A 66 -1.40 0.14 -7.71
C TYR A 66 0.02 0.55 -7.33
N GLY A 67 0.72 -0.29 -6.57
CA GLY A 67 2.08 -0.01 -6.15
C GLY A 67 3.12 -0.31 -7.22
N GLY A 68 3.03 -1.44 -7.93
CA GLY A 68 4.10 -1.92 -8.80
C GLY A 68 4.00 -1.48 -10.27
N LEU A 69 2.88 -0.88 -10.70
CA LEU A 69 2.71 -0.36 -12.06
C LEU A 69 2.34 1.13 -12.07
N ALA A 70 1.40 1.57 -11.23
CA ALA A 70 0.93 2.97 -11.26
C ALA A 70 1.92 3.93 -10.57
N HIS A 71 2.40 3.63 -9.35
CA HIS A 71 3.37 4.49 -8.65
C HIS A 71 4.72 4.66 -9.37
N PRO A 72 5.24 3.63 -10.08
CA PRO A 72 6.45 3.75 -10.89
C PRO A 72 6.41 4.83 -11.97
N LEU A 73 5.22 5.23 -12.43
CA LEU A 73 5.07 6.34 -13.38
C LEU A 73 5.59 7.67 -12.81
N GLY A 74 5.59 7.82 -11.47
CA GLY A 74 6.14 8.97 -10.77
C GLY A 74 7.60 8.81 -10.33
N LEU A 75 8.29 7.69 -10.60
CA LEU A 75 9.65 7.46 -10.09
C LEU A 75 10.67 8.45 -10.67
N ILE A 76 10.58 8.76 -11.96
CA ILE A 76 11.48 9.74 -12.58
C ILE A 76 11.34 11.11 -11.87
N GLN A 77 10.10 11.51 -11.57
CA GLN A 77 9.80 12.75 -10.84
C GLN A 77 10.25 12.69 -9.38
N ALA A 78 10.11 11.54 -8.72
CA ALA A 78 10.59 11.34 -7.37
C ALA A 78 12.13 11.45 -7.30
N PHE A 79 12.86 10.83 -8.22
CA PHE A 79 14.31 10.94 -8.28
C PHE A 79 14.78 12.35 -8.65
N ASP A 80 14.09 13.04 -9.57
CA ASP A 80 14.36 14.44 -9.88
C ASP A 80 14.22 15.34 -8.63
N THR A 81 13.14 15.15 -7.86
CA THR A 81 12.94 15.87 -6.59
C THR A 81 14.04 15.59 -5.58
N LEU A 82 14.44 14.33 -5.39
CA LEU A 82 15.53 13.99 -4.47
C LEU A 82 16.91 14.49 -4.97
N GLY A 83 17.05 14.72 -6.29
CA GLY A 83 18.21 15.38 -6.91
C GLY A 83 18.21 16.91 -6.78
N GLY A 84 17.15 17.50 -6.21
CA GLY A 84 17.01 18.95 -6.04
C GLY A 84 16.29 19.67 -7.18
N GLY A 85 15.66 18.93 -8.09
CA GLY A 85 14.75 19.43 -9.14
C GLY A 85 13.32 19.63 -8.63
N ASP A 86 12.47 20.28 -9.42
CA ASP A 86 11.06 20.50 -9.04
C ASP A 86 10.24 19.19 -9.03
N GLY A 87 10.59 18.21 -9.88
CA GLY A 87 10.05 16.86 -9.94
C GLY A 87 8.57 16.70 -9.59
N ILE A 88 8.28 15.91 -8.56
CA ILE A 88 6.91 15.58 -8.14
C ILE A 88 6.12 16.77 -7.60
N CYS A 89 6.82 17.81 -7.15
CA CYS A 89 6.21 18.99 -6.56
C CYS A 89 5.64 19.97 -7.57
N VAL A 90 5.90 19.74 -8.87
CA VAL A 90 5.21 20.47 -9.93
C VAL A 90 3.70 20.20 -9.90
N VAL A 91 3.30 18.99 -9.52
CA VAL A 91 1.89 18.57 -9.51
C VAL A 91 1.33 18.55 -8.10
N HIS A 92 2.15 18.22 -7.12
CA HIS A 92 1.77 18.12 -5.71
C HIS A 92 2.57 19.12 -4.89
N PRO A 93 2.30 20.43 -5.04
CA PRO A 93 2.86 21.42 -4.13
C PRO A 93 2.43 21.06 -2.69
N PRO A 94 3.12 21.63 -1.68
CA PRO A 94 2.68 21.56 -0.31
C PRO A 94 1.18 21.91 -0.15
N PRO A 95 0.49 21.44 0.90
CA PRO A 95 -0.86 21.87 1.21
C PRO A 95 -0.84 23.39 1.46
N MET A 96 -1.39 24.13 0.50
CA MET A 96 -1.62 25.57 0.51
C MET A 96 -2.90 25.82 -0.29
N GLY A 97 -3.40 27.06 -0.35
CA GLY A 97 -4.57 27.50 -1.13
C GLY A 97 -4.46 27.32 -2.66
N ALA A 98 -3.83 26.23 -3.12
CA ALA A 98 -3.61 25.82 -4.48
C ALA A 98 -4.94 25.55 -5.21
N VAL A 99 -4.98 26.01 -6.46
CA VAL A 99 -6.00 25.63 -7.45
C VAL A 99 -5.73 24.20 -7.91
N PRO A 100 -6.74 23.29 -7.88
CA PRO A 100 -6.59 21.96 -8.45
C PRO A 100 -6.25 22.05 -9.95
N PHE A 101 -5.52 21.08 -10.50
CA PHE A 101 -5.10 21.00 -11.91
C PHE A 101 -4.10 22.04 -12.43
N LYS A 102 -3.59 22.94 -11.56
CA LYS A 102 -2.49 23.84 -11.92
C LYS A 102 -1.12 23.18 -11.65
N LEU A 103 -0.13 23.51 -12.48
CA LEU A 103 1.28 23.18 -12.23
C LEU A 103 1.95 24.28 -11.40
N TYR A 104 2.76 23.88 -10.44
CA TYR A 104 3.43 24.73 -9.46
C TYR A 104 4.95 24.63 -9.64
N TYR A 105 5.70 25.69 -9.35
CA TYR A 105 7.16 25.68 -9.50
C TYR A 105 7.83 26.38 -8.31
N GLY A 106 9.09 26.04 -8.02
CA GLY A 106 9.86 26.67 -6.93
C GLY A 106 9.75 25.96 -5.57
N TYR A 107 9.31 24.70 -5.56
CA TYR A 107 9.17 23.89 -4.34
C TYR A 107 10.19 22.75 -4.24
N ASN A 108 11.19 22.72 -5.14
CA ASN A 108 12.24 21.70 -5.28
C ASN A 108 13.05 21.30 -4.02
N ARG A 109 12.82 21.92 -2.86
CA ARG A 109 13.46 21.57 -1.58
C ARG A 109 12.51 21.51 -0.39
N HIS A 110 11.20 21.62 -0.63
CA HIS A 110 10.24 21.61 0.48
C HIS A 110 10.17 20.20 1.09
N PRO A 111 10.16 20.04 2.44
CA PRO A 111 10.14 18.73 3.09
C PRO A 111 8.98 17.83 2.64
N TRP A 112 7.79 18.42 2.44
CA TRP A 112 6.64 17.74 1.80
C TRP A 112 7.01 17.02 0.50
N CYS A 113 7.73 17.69 -0.40
CA CYS A 113 8.12 17.16 -1.72
C CYS A 113 9.05 15.96 -1.59
N ASN A 114 10.05 16.06 -0.70
CA ASN A 114 11.02 14.99 -0.48
C ASN A 114 10.36 13.75 0.14
N LEU A 115 9.47 13.97 1.11
CA LEU A 115 8.72 12.90 1.75
C LEU A 115 7.71 12.25 0.78
N LEU A 116 7.13 13.03 -0.13
CA LEU A 116 6.24 12.53 -1.18
C LEU A 116 7.01 11.72 -2.24
N ALA A 117 8.22 12.17 -2.60
CA ALA A 117 9.11 11.41 -3.46
C ALA A 117 9.50 10.06 -2.82
N LEU A 118 9.82 10.06 -1.51
CA LEU A 118 10.07 8.84 -0.76
C LEU A 118 8.84 7.92 -0.71
N HIS A 119 7.63 8.48 -0.58
CA HIS A 119 6.40 7.70 -0.66
C HIS A 119 6.28 6.94 -1.99
N VAL A 120 6.47 7.62 -3.11
CA VAL A 120 6.44 6.98 -4.43
C VAL A 120 7.45 5.85 -4.53
N ILE A 121 8.67 6.05 -4.01
CA ILE A 121 9.72 5.01 -4.01
C ILE A 121 9.30 3.81 -3.15
N PHE A 122 8.89 4.02 -1.90
CA PHE A 122 8.52 2.94 -0.99
C PHE A 122 7.31 2.14 -1.49
N VAL A 123 6.28 2.81 -2.00
CA VAL A 123 5.10 2.17 -2.57
C VAL A 123 5.46 1.38 -3.83
N SER A 124 6.35 1.90 -4.67
CA SER A 124 6.87 1.19 -5.85
C SER A 124 7.61 -0.10 -5.48
N LEU A 125 8.53 -0.02 -4.52
CA LEU A 125 9.31 -1.17 -4.06
C LEU A 125 8.42 -2.27 -3.47
N VAL A 126 7.46 -1.90 -2.62
CA VAL A 126 6.51 -2.86 -2.06
C VAL A 126 5.59 -3.42 -3.15
N GLY A 127 5.13 -2.60 -4.09
CA GLY A 127 4.33 -3.07 -5.22
C GLY A 127 5.06 -4.09 -6.09
N TRP A 128 6.35 -3.86 -6.39
CA TRP A 128 7.18 -4.85 -7.08
C TRP A 128 7.39 -6.12 -6.27
N TRP A 129 7.53 -6.02 -4.94
CA TRP A 129 7.54 -7.20 -4.08
C TRP A 129 6.24 -8.01 -4.22
N PHE A 130 5.07 -7.37 -4.28
CA PHE A 130 3.80 -8.06 -4.53
C PHE A 130 3.70 -8.69 -5.92
N LEU A 131 4.17 -8.03 -6.98
CA LEU A 131 4.24 -8.62 -8.32
C LEU A 131 5.17 -9.85 -8.34
N PHE A 132 6.31 -9.77 -7.64
CA PHE A 132 7.20 -10.91 -7.46
C PHE A 132 6.52 -12.07 -6.71
N GLN A 133 5.76 -11.78 -5.64
CA GLN A 133 4.97 -12.80 -4.93
C GLN A 133 3.94 -13.45 -5.86
N LEU A 134 3.22 -12.67 -6.67
CA LEU A 134 2.24 -13.18 -7.63
C LEU A 134 2.86 -14.17 -8.64
N CYS A 135 4.03 -13.81 -9.18
CA CYS A 135 4.77 -14.68 -10.10
C CYS A 135 5.26 -15.96 -9.41
N SER A 136 5.74 -15.83 -8.17
CA SER A 136 6.25 -16.96 -7.37
C SER A 136 5.13 -17.93 -7.00
N ASP A 137 3.98 -17.42 -6.55
CA ASP A 137 2.78 -18.21 -6.23
C ASP A 137 2.30 -19.00 -7.45
N ARG A 138 2.24 -18.34 -8.62
CA ARG A 138 1.83 -18.98 -9.87
C ARG A 138 2.78 -20.11 -10.28
N ALA A 139 4.08 -19.90 -10.14
CA ALA A 139 5.08 -20.91 -10.46
C ALA A 139 4.98 -22.13 -9.52
N ALA A 140 4.75 -21.90 -8.23
CA ALA A 140 4.53 -22.97 -7.24
C ALA A 140 3.22 -23.73 -7.51
N ALA A 141 2.13 -23.04 -7.80
CA ALA A 141 0.83 -23.65 -8.10
C ALA A 141 0.87 -24.54 -9.34
N ARG A 142 1.61 -24.15 -10.39
CA ARG A 142 1.83 -24.96 -11.59
C ARG A 142 2.59 -26.25 -11.29
N LYS A 143 3.59 -26.21 -10.41
CA LYS A 143 4.41 -27.37 -10.06
C LYS A 143 3.65 -28.40 -9.21
N ALA A 144 2.64 -27.96 -8.46
CA ALA A 144 1.93 -28.79 -7.49
C ALA A 144 0.51 -29.21 -7.92
N GLY A 145 0.10 -28.97 -9.16
CA GLY A 145 -1.09 -29.62 -9.75
C GLY A 145 -2.46 -29.21 -9.18
N TRP A 146 -2.56 -28.02 -8.57
CA TRP A 146 -3.67 -27.49 -7.74
C TRP A 146 -3.46 -27.76 -6.23
N LEU A 147 -2.92 -26.74 -5.57
CA LEU A 147 -2.68 -26.73 -4.13
C LEU A 147 -4.00 -26.74 -3.36
N ILE A 148 -4.26 -27.81 -2.62
CA ILE A 148 -4.99 -27.72 -1.36
C ILE A 148 -4.05 -27.04 -0.36
N MET A 149 -4.11 -25.71 -0.26
CA MET A 149 -3.39 -25.00 0.80
C MET A 149 -4.09 -25.25 2.14
N ARG A 150 -3.32 -25.50 3.20
CA ARG A 150 -3.89 -25.59 4.55
C ARG A 150 -4.47 -24.22 4.95
N PRO A 151 -5.70 -24.16 5.51
CA PRO A 151 -6.34 -22.89 5.88
C PRO A 151 -5.48 -21.97 6.76
N ASP A 152 -4.69 -22.53 7.69
CA ASP A 152 -3.82 -21.75 8.58
C ASP A 152 -2.63 -21.12 7.86
N ALA A 153 -2.10 -21.79 6.84
CA ALA A 153 -1.02 -21.26 5.99
C ALA A 153 -1.52 -20.09 5.14
N GLU A 154 -2.77 -20.16 4.67
CA GLU A 154 -3.42 -19.07 3.93
C GLU A 154 -3.69 -17.86 4.83
N ALA A 155 -4.23 -18.06 6.04
CA ALA A 155 -4.50 -16.96 6.96
C ALA A 155 -3.21 -16.21 7.35
N ARG A 156 -2.13 -16.95 7.63
CA ARG A 156 -0.83 -16.36 7.93
C ARG A 156 -0.26 -15.58 6.73
N LEU A 157 -0.41 -16.11 5.52
CA LEU A 157 0.02 -15.44 4.29
C LEU A 157 -0.75 -14.14 4.05
N LEU A 158 -2.07 -14.17 4.27
CA LEU A 158 -2.92 -12.97 4.22
C LEU A 158 -2.46 -11.92 5.22
N TYR A 159 -2.26 -12.28 6.50
CA TYR A 159 -1.80 -11.34 7.52
C TYR A 159 -0.45 -10.72 7.17
N LYS A 160 0.52 -11.52 6.68
CA LYS A 160 1.81 -11.01 6.22
C LYS A 160 1.65 -9.98 5.10
N ARG A 161 0.85 -10.30 4.09
CA ARG A 161 0.62 -9.41 2.94
C ARG A 161 -0.07 -8.13 3.37
N CYS A 162 -1.13 -8.22 4.17
CA CYS A 162 -1.80 -7.05 4.73
C CYS A 162 -0.85 -6.21 5.59
N ALA A 163 -0.03 -6.83 6.44
CA ALA A 163 0.92 -6.14 7.31
C ALA A 163 1.92 -5.31 6.48
N VAL A 164 2.55 -5.91 5.47
CA VAL A 164 3.51 -5.21 4.61
C VAL A 164 2.83 -4.07 3.86
N TRP A 165 1.70 -4.33 3.21
CA TRP A 165 1.01 -3.32 2.40
C TRP A 165 0.53 -2.15 3.24
N PHE A 166 -0.29 -2.40 4.26
CA PHE A 166 -0.93 -1.33 5.04
C PHE A 166 0.07 -0.55 5.89
N THR A 167 1.13 -1.20 6.41
CA THR A 167 2.17 -0.48 7.17
C THR A 167 2.99 0.42 6.26
N VAL A 168 3.52 -0.09 5.13
CA VAL A 168 4.40 0.72 4.27
C VAL A 168 3.61 1.82 3.59
N VAL A 169 2.43 1.52 3.02
CA VAL A 169 1.63 2.54 2.34
C VAL A 169 1.07 3.53 3.37
N GLY A 170 0.59 3.08 4.53
CA GLY A 170 0.08 3.97 5.58
C GLY A 170 1.14 4.94 6.11
N LEU A 171 2.33 4.44 6.49
CA LEU A 171 3.43 5.29 6.97
C LEU A 171 3.92 6.25 5.89
N SER A 172 4.14 5.73 4.68
CA SER A 172 4.67 6.55 3.60
C SER A 172 3.66 7.60 3.12
N GLN A 173 2.35 7.31 3.13
CA GLN A 173 1.31 8.27 2.78
C GLN A 173 1.15 9.36 3.86
N ALA A 174 1.31 8.99 5.15
CA ALA A 174 1.31 9.95 6.24
C ALA A 174 2.58 10.83 6.23
N ALA A 175 3.71 10.31 5.73
CA ALA A 175 5.01 10.96 5.85
C ALA A 175 5.04 12.42 5.34
N PRO A 176 4.49 12.75 4.16
CA PRO A 176 4.46 14.13 3.67
C PRO A 176 3.83 15.11 4.65
N TYR A 177 2.80 14.73 5.40
CA TYR A 177 2.14 15.58 6.39
C TYR A 177 3.07 16.01 7.53
N PHE A 178 4.08 15.22 7.88
CA PHE A 178 5.13 15.67 8.82
C PHE A 178 6.06 16.73 8.22
N GLY A 179 6.12 16.86 6.91
CA GLY A 179 6.82 17.94 6.21
C GLY A 179 6.03 19.25 6.12
N ALA A 180 4.79 19.28 6.62
CA ALA A 180 3.87 20.41 6.55
C ALA A 180 3.29 20.82 7.93
N ILE A 181 4.01 20.54 9.03
CA ILE A 181 3.59 20.68 10.45
C ILE A 181 2.95 22.06 10.81
N TYR A 182 3.11 23.09 9.98
CA TYR A 182 2.60 24.43 10.24
C TYR A 182 1.63 24.99 9.17
N ALA A 183 1.18 24.19 8.20
CA ALA A 183 0.39 24.69 7.06
C ALA A 183 -0.73 23.73 6.59
N ILE A 184 -1.26 22.88 7.47
CA ILE A 184 -2.49 22.14 7.13
C ILE A 184 -3.64 23.14 7.22
N ASP A 185 -3.91 23.81 6.10
CA ASP A 185 -5.16 24.52 5.88
C ASP A 185 -6.26 23.45 5.87
N ASP A 186 -7.11 23.43 6.91
CA ASP A 186 -8.07 22.35 7.21
C ASP A 186 -9.07 22.09 6.06
N GLU A 187 -9.17 23.02 5.11
CA GLU A 187 -10.16 23.00 4.04
C GLU A 187 -9.83 22.08 2.86
N LYS A 188 -8.55 21.74 2.60
CA LYS A 188 -8.17 20.99 1.38
C LYS A 188 -7.11 19.92 1.63
N GLY A 189 -7.40 18.67 1.24
CA GLY A 189 -6.45 17.57 1.30
C GLY A 189 -5.20 17.77 0.42
N GLY A 190 -4.05 17.30 0.92
CA GLY A 190 -2.75 17.49 0.26
C GLY A 190 -2.59 16.68 -1.03
N TYR A 191 -3.29 15.54 -1.14
CA TYR A 191 -3.22 14.67 -2.32
C TYR A 191 -4.37 14.89 -3.30
N SER A 192 -5.62 14.99 -2.82
CA SER A 192 -6.78 15.13 -3.71
C SER A 192 -7.02 16.57 -4.17
N LYS A 193 -6.56 17.58 -3.41
CA LYS A 193 -6.86 19.02 -3.61
C LYS A 193 -8.35 19.31 -3.86
N ARG A 194 -9.23 18.42 -3.42
CA ARG A 194 -10.68 18.52 -3.62
C ARG A 194 -11.29 19.34 -2.49
N PRO A 195 -12.30 20.17 -2.78
CA PRO A 195 -13.03 20.91 -1.75
C PRO A 195 -13.89 20.01 -0.85
N PHE A 196 -14.15 18.75 -1.22
CA PHE A 196 -15.04 17.84 -0.47
C PHE A 196 -14.33 16.69 0.24
N THR A 197 -13.03 16.48 0.00
CA THR A 197 -12.21 15.55 0.81
C THR A 197 -11.23 16.37 1.63
N PRO A 198 -11.60 16.75 2.87
CA PRO A 198 -10.76 17.59 3.70
C PRO A 198 -9.47 16.85 4.09
N ALA A 199 -8.42 17.62 4.42
CA ALA A 199 -7.12 17.07 4.84
C ALA A 199 -7.26 16.10 6.02
N LEU A 200 -8.25 16.32 6.88
CA LEU A 200 -8.61 15.41 7.96
C LEU A 200 -8.96 14.00 7.47
N VAL A 201 -9.73 13.87 6.38
CA VAL A 201 -10.14 12.56 5.83
C VAL A 201 -8.96 11.83 5.20
N GLU A 202 -8.10 12.55 4.48
CA GLU A 202 -6.88 11.97 3.90
C GLU A 202 -5.91 11.49 4.99
N ASN A 203 -5.74 12.28 6.05
CA ASN A 203 -4.89 11.95 7.18
C ASN A 203 -5.49 10.80 8.01
N ALA A 204 -6.79 10.83 8.28
CA ALA A 204 -7.50 9.73 8.95
C ALA A 204 -7.41 8.42 8.15
N ALA A 205 -7.48 8.48 6.82
CA ALA A 205 -7.27 7.31 5.97
C ALA A 205 -5.84 6.77 6.13
N ALA A 206 -4.82 7.63 6.13
CA ALA A 206 -3.43 7.21 6.36
C ALA A 206 -3.26 6.54 7.74
N TRP A 207 -3.82 7.12 8.81
CA TRP A 207 -3.80 6.52 10.16
C TRP A 207 -4.55 5.21 10.22
N SER A 208 -5.70 5.10 9.55
CA SER A 208 -6.45 3.84 9.45
C SER A 208 -5.59 2.73 8.84
N TRP A 209 -4.78 3.05 7.82
CA TRP A 209 -3.84 2.10 7.21
C TRP A 209 -2.69 1.74 8.15
N ILE A 210 -2.12 2.70 8.88
CA ILE A 210 -1.09 2.42 9.89
C ILE A 210 -1.65 1.48 10.98
N LEU A 211 -2.82 1.78 11.53
CA LEU A 211 -3.48 0.96 12.55
C LEU A 211 -3.83 -0.43 12.03
N GLY A 212 -4.32 -0.52 10.79
CA GLY A 212 -4.56 -1.79 10.11
C GLY A 212 -3.26 -2.59 9.93
N GLY A 213 -2.19 -1.94 9.49
CA GLY A 213 -0.85 -2.55 9.35
C GLY A 213 -0.32 -3.11 10.67
N LEU A 214 -0.47 -2.36 11.76
CA LEU A 214 -0.13 -2.81 13.11
C LEU A 214 -0.98 -4.01 13.54
N TYR A 215 -2.30 -3.94 13.34
CA TYR A 215 -3.21 -5.05 13.60
C TYR A 215 -2.76 -6.32 12.87
N PHE A 216 -2.51 -6.25 11.56
CA PHE A 216 -2.09 -7.40 10.77
C PHE A 216 -0.69 -7.89 11.12
N THR A 217 0.21 -7.01 11.55
CA THR A 217 1.53 -7.39 12.06
C THR A 217 1.40 -8.21 13.34
N ILE A 218 0.58 -7.77 14.29
CA ILE A 218 0.30 -8.53 15.52
C ILE A 218 -0.30 -9.90 15.18
N ARG A 219 -1.30 -9.94 14.30
CA ARG A 219 -1.95 -11.19 13.86
C ARG A 219 -0.98 -12.13 13.15
N TRP A 220 -0.10 -11.60 12.32
CA TRP A 220 0.95 -12.37 11.67
C TRP A 220 1.92 -12.98 12.70
N SER A 221 2.38 -12.20 13.66
CA SER A 221 3.25 -12.67 14.75
C SER A 221 2.57 -13.75 15.59
N CYS A 222 1.33 -13.54 16.04
CA CYS A 222 0.60 -14.53 16.83
C CYS A 222 0.33 -15.83 16.04
N SER A 223 0.10 -15.76 14.73
CA SER A 223 -0.11 -16.96 13.90
C SER A 223 1.15 -17.85 13.78
N SER A 224 2.34 -17.30 14.08
CA SER A 224 3.59 -18.08 14.10
C SER A 224 3.74 -18.93 15.37
N THR A 225 3.17 -18.49 16.49
CA THR A 225 3.27 -19.17 17.80
C THR A 225 2.42 -20.44 17.85
N TYR A 226 1.26 -20.47 17.19
CA TYR A 226 0.38 -21.65 17.16
C TYR A 226 0.85 -22.76 16.21
N ALA A 227 1.62 -22.43 15.16
CA ALA A 227 2.16 -23.41 14.23
C ALA A 227 3.29 -24.27 14.83
N VAL A 228 3.96 -23.79 15.88
CA VAL A 228 5.03 -24.54 16.58
C VAL A 228 4.46 -25.47 17.65
N SER A 229 3.30 -25.12 18.24
CA SER A 229 2.64 -25.89 19.31
C SER A 229 1.89 -27.14 18.82
N THR A 230 1.72 -27.32 17.51
CA THR A 230 0.92 -28.41 16.93
C THR A 230 1.74 -29.35 16.04
N ALA A 231 3.07 -29.22 16.03
CA ALA A 231 3.92 -30.29 15.52
C ALA A 231 3.67 -31.52 16.42
N PRO A 232 3.08 -32.62 15.89
CA PRO A 232 2.89 -33.80 16.70
C PRO A 232 4.27 -34.30 17.12
N GLU A 233 4.35 -34.76 18.36
CA GLU A 233 5.44 -35.53 18.96
C GLU A 233 5.55 -36.93 18.30
N ALA A 234 5.40 -37.00 16.98
CA ALA A 234 5.41 -38.21 16.17
C ALA A 234 6.83 -38.46 15.66
N ASP A 235 7.76 -38.74 16.57
CA ASP A 235 9.04 -39.39 16.28
C ASP A 235 9.60 -40.11 17.52
N LYS A 236 8.70 -40.75 18.28
CA LYS A 236 9.05 -41.77 19.28
C LYS A 236 8.14 -42.98 19.13
N VAL A 237 8.09 -43.57 17.94
CA VAL A 237 7.68 -44.97 17.83
C VAL A 237 8.94 -45.81 17.97
N GLN A 238 8.98 -46.49 19.11
CA GLN A 238 9.97 -47.49 19.48
C GLN A 238 10.12 -48.51 18.34
N GLU A 239 11.36 -48.74 17.89
CA GLU A 239 11.73 -50.05 17.35
C GLU A 239 11.55 -51.08 18.46
N ILE A 240 10.43 -51.78 18.42
CA ILE A 240 10.25 -53.07 19.06
C ILE A 240 9.89 -54.05 17.95
N THR A 241 10.67 -55.13 17.93
CA THR A 241 10.67 -56.35 17.10
C THR A 241 11.20 -56.25 15.68
#